data_AF-A0AAD4DPN4-F1
#
_entry.id   AF-A0AAD4DPN4-F1
#
_cell.length_a   1.000
_cell.length_b   1.000
_cell.length_c   1.000
_cell.angle_alpha   90.00
_cell.angle_beta   90.00
_cell.angle_gamma   90.00
#
_symmetry.space_group_name_H-M   'P 1'
#
loop_
_entity.id
_entity.type
_entity.pdbx_description
1 polymer ?
#
loop_
_entity_poly.entity_id
_entity_poly.type
_entity_poly.pdbx_seq_one_letter_code
_entity_poly.pdbx_strand_id
1 'polypeptide(L)'
;MDTTVRSALKLEDLYLMQSPTINQQIQLQEHSVPVWPMQLRQYTQITMPDVIPHHDYNIEAMQTDWAQSQTHGDWEELDHPSGAIYHYNAKMETYAEINMTEFSDAQLQRLESWIKASRSKLNGRKWLLVVEPLRMRGIDIYTYYYVVPERRIIAWLEQVDGYILFQECMTARHWNHKRLELEAQYWKHIEYFPHGIDIPLQDIRTLRI
;
A
#
# COMPACT_ATOMS: atom_id res chain seq x y z
N MET A 1 -12.68 37.40 44.31
CA MET A 1 -12.79 35.95 44.59
C MET A 1 -13.70 35.40 43.50
N ASP A 2 -13.13 34.99 42.36
CA ASP A 2 -12.73 33.59 42.08
C ASP A 2 -14.00 32.72 41.89
N THR A 3 -14.23 31.95 40.82
CA THR A 3 -13.29 31.24 39.95
C THR A 3 -13.98 30.87 38.64
N THR A 4 -13.24 30.98 37.54
CA THR A 4 -13.54 30.46 36.20
C THR A 4 -13.71 28.94 36.22
N VAL A 5 -14.89 28.41 35.88
CA VAL A 5 -15.04 26.97 35.56
C VAL A 5 -14.93 26.81 34.04
N ARG A 6 -13.69 26.62 33.58
CA ARG A 6 -13.40 25.99 32.28
C ARG A 6 -13.82 24.53 32.39
N SER A 7 -14.88 24.14 31.69
CA SER A 7 -15.20 22.73 31.46
C SER A 7 -14.11 22.14 30.57
N ALA A 8 -13.29 21.26 31.14
CA ALA A 8 -12.36 20.42 30.41
C ALA A 8 -13.15 19.48 29.49
N LEU A 9 -13.07 19.74 28.18
CA LEU A 9 -13.36 18.72 27.16
C LEU A 9 -12.40 17.56 27.41
N LYS A 10 -12.93 16.35 27.59
CA LYS A 10 -12.10 15.15 27.78
C LYS A 10 -11.33 14.91 26.49
N LEU A 11 -10.04 14.62 26.62
CA LEU A 11 -9.14 14.24 25.52
C LEU A 11 -9.62 13.02 24.72
N GLU A 12 -10.59 12.26 25.23
CA GLU A 12 -11.24 11.15 24.54
C GLU A 12 -12.27 11.61 23.49
N ASP A 13 -12.84 12.82 23.63
CA ASP A 13 -13.82 13.36 22.68
C ASP A 13 -13.16 14.00 21.44
N LEU A 14 -11.83 14.25 21.49
CA LEU A 14 -11.07 14.76 20.33
C LEU A 14 -10.56 13.65 19.40
N TYR A 15 -10.64 12.38 19.79
CA TYR A 15 -10.14 11.25 18.99
C TYR A 15 -11.22 10.63 18.07
N LEU A 16 -12.47 11.08 18.18
CA LEU A 16 -13.52 10.81 17.21
C LEU A 16 -13.47 11.86 16.10
N MET A 17 -12.42 11.81 15.27
CA MET A 17 -12.50 12.37 13.92
C MET A 17 -13.74 11.77 13.27
N GLN A 18 -14.75 12.61 13.06
CA GLN A 18 -16.05 12.22 12.51
C GLN A 18 -15.83 11.33 11.29
N SER A 19 -16.30 10.08 11.39
CA SER A 19 -16.23 9.17 10.25
C SER A 19 -16.92 9.84 9.06
N PRO A 20 -16.29 9.88 7.88
CA PRO A 20 -16.87 10.56 6.72
C PRO A 20 -18.25 9.99 6.43
N THR A 21 -19.20 10.86 6.11
CA THR A 21 -20.55 10.48 5.67
C THR A 21 -20.48 9.57 4.43
N ILE A 22 -21.50 8.77 4.17
CA ILE A 22 -21.56 7.87 3.00
C ILE A 22 -21.28 8.64 1.70
N ASN A 23 -21.81 9.84 1.54
CA ASN A 23 -21.58 10.68 0.36
C ASN A 23 -20.12 11.15 0.25
N GLN A 24 -19.47 11.46 1.37
CA GLN A 24 -18.04 11.79 1.38
C GLN A 24 -17.16 10.58 1.08
N GLN A 25 -17.55 9.38 1.53
CA GLN A 25 -16.84 8.13 1.20
C GLN A 25 -16.93 7.82 -0.29
N ILE A 26 -18.10 8.01 -0.91
CA ILE A 26 -18.31 7.83 -2.34
C ILE A 26 -17.42 8.80 -3.13
N GLN A 27 -17.44 10.10 -2.79
CA GLN A 27 -16.61 11.11 -3.46
C GLN A 27 -15.11 10.87 -3.33
N LEU A 28 -14.64 10.45 -2.15
CA LEU A 28 -13.23 10.10 -1.96
C LEU A 28 -12.80 8.96 -2.89
N GLN A 29 -13.71 8.04 -3.20
CA GLN A 29 -13.41 6.86 -4.00
C GLN A 29 -13.60 7.05 -5.50
N GLU A 30 -14.17 8.17 -5.96
CA GLU A 30 -14.32 8.49 -7.38
C GLU A 30 -12.98 8.52 -8.15
N HIS A 31 -11.86 8.66 -7.44
CA HIS A 31 -10.52 8.70 -8.02
C HIS A 31 -9.66 7.49 -7.66
N SER A 32 -10.30 6.36 -7.33
CA SER A 32 -9.61 5.09 -7.08
C SER A 32 -9.36 4.37 -8.40
N VAL A 33 -8.12 3.91 -8.61
CA VAL A 33 -7.72 3.20 -9.83
C VAL A 33 -7.18 1.83 -9.45
N PRO A 34 -7.86 0.73 -9.80
CA PRO A 34 -7.36 -0.61 -9.52
C PRO A 34 -6.10 -0.89 -10.35
N VAL A 35 -5.03 -1.32 -9.70
CA VAL A 35 -3.77 -1.76 -10.32
C VAL A 35 -3.34 -3.11 -9.75
N TRP A 36 -2.27 -3.72 -10.25
CA TRP A 36 -1.62 -4.89 -9.63
C TRP A 36 -0.12 -4.61 -9.44
N PRO A 37 0.62 -5.44 -8.67
CA PRO A 37 2.02 -5.17 -8.33
C PRO A 37 2.90 -4.76 -9.51
N MET A 38 2.80 -5.43 -10.66
CA MET A 38 3.59 -5.11 -11.85
C MET A 38 3.25 -3.77 -12.53
N GLN A 39 2.12 -3.15 -12.20
CA GLN A 39 1.70 -1.86 -12.75
C GLN A 39 2.09 -0.66 -11.89
N LEU A 40 2.62 -0.89 -10.69
CA LEU A 40 3.13 0.19 -9.84
C LEU A 40 4.25 0.95 -10.57
N ARG A 41 4.34 2.26 -10.33
CA ARG A 41 5.25 3.12 -11.10
C ARG A 41 6.69 2.66 -11.03
N GLN A 42 7.15 2.20 -9.88
CA GLN A 42 8.53 1.77 -9.69
C GLN A 42 8.96 0.59 -10.58
N TYR A 43 8.02 -0.16 -11.20
CA TYR A 43 8.33 -1.24 -12.14
C TYR A 43 7.89 -0.99 -13.57
N THR A 44 6.94 -0.07 -13.79
CA THR A 44 6.58 0.36 -15.15
C THR A 44 7.57 1.38 -15.70
N GLN A 45 8.24 2.13 -14.82
CA GLN A 45 9.38 2.96 -15.18
C GLN A 45 10.65 2.11 -15.21
N ILE A 46 10.76 1.23 -16.22
CA ILE A 46 12.07 0.77 -16.73
C ILE A 46 12.73 1.92 -17.49
N THR A 47 12.85 3.08 -16.85
CA THR A 47 14.04 3.88 -17.06
C THR A 47 15.00 3.31 -16.06
N MET A 48 15.85 2.37 -16.48
CA MET A 48 17.20 2.41 -15.95
C MET A 48 17.65 3.84 -16.22
N PRO A 49 17.81 4.70 -15.21
CA PRO A 49 18.57 5.91 -15.43
C PRO A 49 19.98 5.37 -15.63
N ASP A 50 20.29 5.00 -16.87
CA ASP A 50 21.61 4.59 -17.27
C ASP A 50 22.54 5.70 -16.81
N VAL A 51 23.25 5.37 -15.73
CA VAL A 51 24.40 6.05 -15.16
C VAL A 51 24.10 7.46 -14.63
N ILE A 52 23.42 7.55 -13.48
CA ILE A 52 23.71 8.66 -12.56
C ILE A 52 25.15 8.44 -12.08
N PRO A 53 26.11 9.33 -12.39
CA PRO A 53 27.46 9.19 -11.86
C PRO A 53 27.39 9.18 -10.33
N HIS A 54 28.21 8.35 -9.67
CA HIS A 54 28.40 8.27 -8.21
C HIS A 54 27.53 7.30 -7.38
N HIS A 55 26.85 6.32 -7.98
CA HIS A 55 26.32 5.21 -7.15
C HIS A 55 27.43 4.24 -6.74
N ASP A 56 27.46 3.89 -5.46
CA ASP A 56 28.34 2.88 -4.90
C ASP A 56 27.64 1.52 -4.92
N TYR A 57 28.21 0.58 -5.65
CA TYR A 57 27.73 -0.80 -5.73
C TYR A 57 28.58 -1.75 -4.89
N ASN A 58 29.55 -1.24 -4.14
CA ASN A 58 30.39 -2.05 -3.28
C ASN A 58 29.59 -2.45 -2.03
N ILE A 59 29.70 -3.72 -1.67
CA ILE A 59 29.19 -4.25 -0.39
C ILE A 59 30.42 -4.51 0.47
N GLU A 60 30.51 -3.88 1.63
CA GLU A 60 31.64 -4.12 2.53
C GLU A 60 31.58 -5.55 3.07
N ALA A 61 32.76 -6.17 3.24
CA ALA A 61 32.83 -7.52 3.77
C ALA A 61 32.24 -7.56 5.19
N MET A 62 31.31 -8.50 5.42
CA MET A 62 30.62 -8.68 6.70
C MET A 62 29.68 -7.53 7.11
N GLN A 63 29.33 -6.63 6.19
CA GLN A 63 28.28 -5.64 6.43
C GLN A 63 26.94 -6.36 6.65
N THR A 64 26.42 -6.28 7.87
CA THR A 64 25.16 -6.90 8.28
C THR A 64 24.22 -5.92 9.00
N ASP A 65 24.68 -4.69 9.21
CA ASP A 65 23.92 -3.63 9.85
C ASP A 65 22.83 -3.11 8.90
N TRP A 66 21.67 -2.84 9.47
CA TRP A 66 20.58 -2.15 8.78
C TRP A 66 20.72 -0.64 8.96
N ALA A 67 20.35 0.13 7.94
CA ALA A 67 20.15 1.56 8.13
C ALA A 67 19.04 1.78 9.16
N GLN A 68 19.12 2.89 9.90
CA GLN A 68 18.05 3.27 10.81
C GLN A 68 16.82 3.68 10.00
N SER A 69 15.68 3.02 10.22
CA SER A 69 14.42 3.43 9.61
C SER A 69 13.94 4.73 10.25
N GLN A 70 13.38 5.60 9.41
CA GLN A 70 12.70 6.80 9.86
C GLN A 70 11.22 6.50 10.07
N THR A 71 10.58 7.27 10.93
CA THR A 71 9.13 7.17 11.15
C THR A 71 8.48 8.51 10.92
N HIS A 72 7.39 8.52 10.15
CA HIS A 72 6.56 9.69 9.92
C HIS A 72 5.18 9.48 10.56
N GLY A 73 5.06 9.82 11.85
CA GLY A 73 3.86 9.52 12.63
C GLY A 73 3.70 8.01 12.84
N ASP A 74 2.59 7.45 12.37
CA ASP A 74 2.31 6.00 12.43
C ASP A 74 2.85 5.21 11.22
N TRP A 75 3.58 5.89 10.32
CA TRP A 75 4.17 5.30 9.13
C TRP A 75 5.66 5.01 9.35
N GLU A 76 6.05 3.77 9.14
CA GLU A 76 7.44 3.30 9.16
C GLU A 76 8.02 3.34 7.75
N GLU A 77 9.16 4.00 7.58
CA GLU A 77 9.93 4.02 6.34
C GLU A 77 10.66 2.68 6.15
N LEU A 78 10.54 2.11 4.95
CA LEU A 78 11.07 0.79 4.61
C LEU A 78 11.78 0.82 3.25
N ASP A 79 12.86 0.05 3.15
CA ASP A 79 13.62 -0.12 1.93
C ASP A 79 12.93 -1.13 1.01
N HIS A 80 12.53 -0.64 -0.17
CA HIS A 80 12.04 -1.49 -1.24
C HIS A 80 13.23 -2.26 -1.86
N PRO A 81 13.11 -3.57 -2.18
CA PRO A 81 14.21 -4.33 -2.80
C PRO A 81 14.76 -3.78 -4.12
N SER A 82 14.05 -2.87 -4.78
CA SER A 82 14.56 -2.13 -5.96
C SER A 82 15.40 -0.88 -5.61
N GLY A 83 15.61 -0.57 -4.34
CA GLY A 83 16.29 0.63 -3.85
C GLY A 83 15.41 1.87 -3.68
N ALA A 84 14.08 1.74 -3.84
CA ALA A 84 13.14 2.82 -3.54
C ALA A 84 12.73 2.82 -2.05
N ILE A 85 12.11 3.89 -1.59
CA ILE A 85 11.52 3.96 -0.25
C ILE A 85 10.01 3.75 -0.37
N TYR A 86 9.46 2.93 0.52
CA TYR A 86 8.01 2.85 0.76
C TYR A 86 7.73 2.98 2.25
N HIS A 87 6.46 3.15 2.60
CA HIS A 87 6.04 3.30 3.98
C HIS A 87 4.99 2.26 4.36
N TYR A 88 5.03 1.79 5.60
CA TYR A 88 4.04 0.87 6.14
C TYR A 88 3.38 1.45 7.40
N ASN A 89 2.06 1.32 7.48
CA ASN A 89 1.29 1.68 8.66
C ASN A 89 0.59 0.45 9.23
N ALA A 90 1.13 -0.07 10.34
CA ALA A 90 0.61 -1.28 10.99
C ALA A 90 -0.83 -1.13 11.51
N LYS A 91 -1.24 0.08 11.92
CA LYS A 91 -2.60 0.32 12.43
C LYS A 91 -3.64 0.28 11.32
N MET A 92 -3.26 0.73 10.12
CA MET A 92 -4.12 0.74 8.95
C MET A 92 -3.94 -0.49 8.06
N GLU A 93 -2.97 -1.35 8.36
CA GLU A 93 -2.58 -2.50 7.52
C GLU A 93 -2.37 -2.06 6.06
N THR A 94 -1.58 -1.00 5.88
CA THR A 94 -1.43 -0.32 4.58
C THR A 94 0.04 -0.05 4.24
N TYR A 95 0.44 -0.40 3.03
CA TYR A 95 1.66 0.06 2.37
C TYR A 95 1.35 1.26 1.49
N ALA A 96 2.20 2.27 1.56
CA ALA A 96 2.15 3.45 0.73
C ALA A 96 3.46 3.62 -0.04
N GLU A 97 3.39 3.55 -1.37
CA GLU A 97 4.55 3.73 -2.26
C GLU A 97 4.78 5.22 -2.52
N ILE A 98 5.18 5.94 -1.47
CA ILE A 98 5.48 7.37 -1.52
C ILE A 98 6.64 7.73 -0.62
N ASN A 99 7.34 8.79 -1.01
CA ASN A 99 8.17 9.54 -0.10
C ASN A 99 7.30 10.47 0.75
N MET A 100 7.04 10.10 2.01
CA MET A 100 6.17 10.88 2.90
C MET A 100 6.75 12.25 3.25
N THR A 101 8.06 12.45 3.12
CA THR A 101 8.68 13.76 3.37
C THR A 101 8.23 14.83 2.37
N GLU A 102 7.71 14.41 1.20
CA GLU A 102 7.21 15.31 0.16
C GLU A 102 5.72 15.64 0.33
N PHE A 103 5.04 15.02 1.31
CA PHE A 103 3.62 15.23 1.57
C PHE A 103 3.41 16.32 2.61
N SER A 104 2.54 17.29 2.30
CA SER A 104 1.99 18.17 3.32
C SER A 104 1.04 17.40 4.25
N ASP A 105 0.88 17.88 5.49
CA ASP A 105 -0.09 17.33 6.45
C ASP A 105 -1.50 17.17 5.84
N ALA A 106 -1.92 18.14 5.01
CA ALA A 106 -3.21 18.09 4.34
C ALA A 106 -3.30 16.97 3.29
N GLN A 107 -2.21 16.66 2.59
CA GLN A 107 -2.17 15.52 1.64
C GLN A 107 -2.19 14.19 2.40
N LEU A 108 -1.42 14.09 3.49
CA LEU A 108 -1.41 12.88 4.32
C LEU A 108 -2.79 12.62 4.93
N GLN A 109 -3.45 13.65 5.49
CA GLN A 109 -4.82 13.52 6.02
C GLN A 109 -5.83 13.06 4.96
N ARG A 110 -5.70 13.52 3.71
CA ARG A 110 -6.58 13.05 2.61
C ARG A 110 -6.31 11.59 2.26
N LEU A 111 -5.04 11.18 2.17
CA LEU A 111 -4.68 9.77 1.98
C LEU A 111 -5.26 8.89 3.09
N GLU A 112 -5.09 9.27 4.36
CA GLU A 112 -5.60 8.51 5.49
C GLU A 112 -7.13 8.44 5.51
N SER A 113 -7.79 9.54 5.13
CA SER A 113 -9.26 9.58 4.99
C SER A 113 -9.73 8.64 3.89
N TRP A 114 -9.02 8.61 2.76
CA TRP A 114 -9.28 7.68 1.66
C TRP A 114 -9.07 6.22 2.10
N ILE A 115 -7.98 5.92 2.79
CA ILE A 115 -7.69 4.57 3.32
C ILE A 115 -8.83 4.12 4.25
N LYS A 116 -9.27 4.98 5.18
CA LYS A 116 -10.37 4.68 6.09
C LYS A 116 -11.68 4.39 5.34
N ALA A 117 -12.00 5.18 4.33
CA ALA A 117 -13.18 4.97 3.47
C ALA A 117 -13.07 3.70 2.63
N SER A 118 -11.87 3.36 2.15
CA SER A 118 -11.59 2.12 1.41
C SER A 118 -11.80 0.90 2.31
N ARG A 119 -11.20 0.92 3.50
CA ARG A 119 -11.29 -0.19 4.47
C ARG A 119 -12.69 -0.37 5.05
N SER A 120 -13.53 0.67 5.14
CA SER A 120 -14.91 0.51 5.62
C SER A 120 -15.73 -0.46 4.75
N LYS A 121 -15.42 -0.58 3.45
CA LYS A 121 -16.04 -1.53 2.51
C LYS A 121 -15.65 -2.99 2.76
N LEU A 122 -14.57 -3.25 3.50
CA LEU A 122 -14.09 -4.61 3.75
C LEU A 122 -14.94 -5.41 4.74
N ASN A 123 -15.87 -4.77 5.46
CA ASN A 123 -16.71 -5.40 6.48
C ASN A 123 -15.89 -6.18 7.52
N GLY A 124 -14.77 -5.62 7.98
CA GLY A 124 -13.91 -6.21 9.02
C GLY A 124 -12.91 -7.26 8.55
N ARG A 125 -12.78 -7.51 7.24
CA ARG A 125 -11.69 -8.35 6.70
C ARG A 125 -10.34 -7.68 6.94
N LYS A 126 -9.34 -8.48 7.31
CA LYS A 126 -7.96 -8.05 7.56
C LYS A 126 -7.09 -8.21 6.32
N TRP A 127 -7.44 -7.47 5.28
CA TRP A 127 -6.66 -7.44 4.04
C TRP A 127 -5.64 -6.32 4.13
N LEU A 128 -4.44 -6.57 3.61
CA LEU A 128 -3.42 -5.52 3.51
C LEU A 128 -3.75 -4.66 2.29
N LEU A 129 -3.62 -3.35 2.42
CA LEU A 129 -3.83 -2.40 1.34
C LEU A 129 -2.48 -1.96 0.80
N VAL A 130 -2.33 -1.91 -0.51
CA VAL A 130 -1.24 -1.18 -1.16
C VAL A 130 -1.85 0.00 -1.90
N VAL A 131 -1.33 1.19 -1.65
CA VAL A 131 -1.81 2.42 -2.28
C VAL A 131 -0.65 3.30 -2.74
N GLU A 132 -0.80 3.88 -3.91
CA GLU A 132 0.09 4.91 -4.44
C GLU A 132 -0.76 6.15 -4.76
N PRO A 133 -0.71 7.22 -3.94
CA PRO A 133 -1.37 8.47 -4.24
C PRO A 133 -0.63 9.25 -5.34
N LEU A 134 -1.37 9.62 -6.38
CA LEU A 134 -0.92 10.36 -7.54
C LEU A 134 -1.64 11.69 -7.63
N ARG A 135 -0.96 12.76 -8.03
CA ARG A 135 -1.61 14.03 -8.31
C ARG A 135 -1.60 14.32 -9.80
N MET A 136 -2.78 14.37 -10.41
CA MET A 136 -2.94 14.67 -11.84
C MET A 136 -3.85 15.86 -12.01
N ARG A 137 -3.33 16.95 -12.60
CA ARG A 137 -4.08 18.20 -12.86
C ARG A 137 -4.80 18.75 -11.61
N GLY A 138 -4.17 18.60 -10.44
CA GLY A 138 -4.70 19.08 -9.16
C GLY A 138 -5.66 18.12 -8.44
N ILE A 139 -5.97 16.98 -9.04
CA ILE A 139 -6.83 15.93 -8.48
C ILE A 139 -5.94 14.84 -7.87
N ASP A 140 -6.28 14.42 -6.65
CA ASP A 140 -5.64 13.29 -5.99
C ASP A 140 -6.31 11.99 -6.50
N ILE A 141 -5.51 11.10 -7.06
CA ILE A 141 -5.86 9.77 -7.60
C ILE A 141 -5.16 8.74 -6.74
N TYR A 142 -5.83 7.62 -6.44
CA TYR A 142 -5.27 6.57 -5.59
C TYR A 142 -5.23 5.26 -6.38
N THR A 143 -4.06 4.89 -6.88
CA THR A 143 -3.86 3.56 -7.46
C THR A 143 -3.74 2.55 -6.33
N TYR A 144 -4.46 1.42 -6.40
CA TYR A 144 -4.52 0.49 -5.28
C TYR A 144 -4.78 -0.97 -5.66
N TYR A 145 -4.43 -1.85 -4.73
CA TYR A 145 -4.94 -3.22 -4.64
C TYR A 145 -4.93 -3.69 -3.19
N TYR A 146 -5.71 -4.74 -2.92
CA TYR A 146 -5.68 -5.47 -1.67
C TYR A 146 -4.90 -6.77 -1.81
N VAL A 147 -4.23 -7.14 -0.72
CA VAL A 147 -3.56 -8.43 -0.54
C VAL A 147 -4.41 -9.25 0.40
N VAL A 148 -4.61 -10.51 0.05
CA VAL A 148 -5.42 -11.47 0.81
C VAL A 148 -4.53 -12.64 1.22
N PRO A 149 -3.71 -12.49 2.30
CA PRO A 149 -2.70 -13.48 2.67
C PRO A 149 -3.28 -14.89 2.87
N GLU A 150 -4.45 -15.00 3.49
CA GLU A 150 -5.11 -16.27 3.78
C GLU A 150 -5.57 -17.03 2.52
N ARG A 151 -5.62 -16.35 1.38
CA ARG A 151 -5.96 -16.93 0.07
C ARG A 151 -4.81 -16.87 -0.93
N ARG A 152 -3.68 -16.25 -0.58
CA ARG A 152 -2.53 -16.02 -1.48
C ARG A 152 -2.95 -15.41 -2.82
N ILE A 153 -3.75 -14.36 -2.79
CA ILE A 153 -4.17 -13.63 -3.98
C ILE A 153 -4.17 -12.13 -3.70
N ILE A 154 -4.21 -11.34 -4.76
CA ILE A 154 -4.63 -9.94 -4.71
C ILE A 154 -6.12 -9.80 -5.06
N ALA A 155 -6.73 -8.69 -4.65
CA ALA A 155 -8.13 -8.37 -4.89
C ALA A 155 -8.38 -6.85 -4.97
N TRP A 156 -9.59 -6.48 -5.37
CA TRP A 156 -10.06 -5.09 -5.44
C TRP A 156 -11.46 -4.98 -4.86
N LEU A 157 -11.88 -3.76 -4.52
CA LEU A 157 -13.24 -3.49 -4.05
C LEU A 157 -14.22 -3.39 -5.21
N GLU A 158 -13.74 -2.94 -6.37
CA GLU A 158 -14.52 -2.86 -7.61
C GLU A 158 -14.27 -4.06 -8.54
N GLN A 159 -15.16 -4.24 -9.50
CA GLN A 159 -14.91 -5.12 -10.63
C GLN A 159 -13.83 -4.51 -11.53
N VAL A 160 -12.80 -5.30 -11.85
CA VAL A 160 -11.67 -4.89 -12.67
C VAL A 160 -11.70 -5.59 -14.02
N ASP A 161 -11.42 -4.84 -15.09
CA ASP A 161 -11.08 -5.43 -16.38
C ASP A 161 -9.64 -5.95 -16.35
N GLY A 162 -9.50 -7.26 -16.12
CA GLY A 162 -8.21 -7.92 -16.07
C GLY A 162 -7.62 -8.28 -17.42
N TYR A 163 -8.08 -7.71 -18.55
CA TYR A 163 -7.57 -8.06 -19.88
C TYR A 163 -6.03 -8.04 -19.96
N ILE A 164 -5.39 -6.98 -19.46
CA ILE A 164 -3.92 -6.87 -19.45
C ILE A 164 -3.32 -7.81 -18.40
N LEU A 165 -3.91 -7.93 -17.21
CA LEU A 165 -3.45 -8.83 -16.16
C LEU A 165 -3.40 -10.30 -16.64
N PHE A 166 -4.38 -10.72 -17.44
CA PHE A 166 -4.49 -12.09 -17.94
C PHE A 166 -3.98 -12.24 -19.38
N GLN A 167 -3.23 -11.28 -19.92
CA GLN A 167 -2.82 -11.31 -21.33
C GLN A 167 -1.95 -12.53 -21.69
N GLU A 168 -1.12 -13.00 -20.75
CA GLU A 168 -0.30 -14.21 -20.91
C GLU A 168 -1.12 -15.51 -20.72
N CYS A 169 -2.31 -15.40 -20.13
CA CYS A 169 -3.24 -16.51 -19.97
C CYS A 169 -4.15 -16.62 -21.20
N MET A 170 -3.63 -17.21 -22.29
CA MET A 170 -4.36 -17.40 -23.57
C MET A 170 -5.75 -18.05 -23.43
N THR A 171 -6.01 -18.78 -22.33
CA THR A 171 -7.29 -19.42 -22.01
C THR A 171 -7.79 -19.10 -20.59
N ALA A 172 -7.72 -17.84 -20.16
CA ALA A 172 -8.28 -17.33 -18.90
C ALA A 172 -9.84 -17.33 -18.84
N ARG A 173 -10.49 -18.44 -19.21
CA ARG A 173 -11.97 -18.56 -19.23
C ARG A 173 -12.56 -18.99 -17.89
N HIS A 174 -11.81 -19.76 -17.11
CA HIS A 174 -12.26 -20.29 -15.83
C HIS A 174 -11.63 -19.56 -14.65
N TRP A 175 -12.38 -19.49 -13.54
CA TRP A 175 -11.91 -18.87 -12.30
C TRP A 175 -10.58 -19.46 -11.82
N ASN A 176 -10.39 -20.77 -11.94
CA ASN A 176 -9.16 -21.43 -11.49
C ASN A 176 -7.90 -20.92 -12.22
N HIS A 177 -7.98 -20.59 -13.51
CA HIS A 177 -6.85 -20.00 -14.24
C HIS A 177 -6.59 -18.56 -13.79
N LYS A 178 -7.65 -17.76 -13.66
CA LYS A 178 -7.53 -16.37 -13.14
C LYS A 178 -6.93 -16.36 -11.74
N ARG A 179 -7.31 -17.31 -10.90
CA ARG A 179 -6.78 -17.48 -9.55
C ARG A 179 -5.28 -17.73 -9.54
N LEU A 180 -4.75 -18.53 -10.47
CA LEU A 180 -3.30 -18.78 -10.57
C LEU A 180 -2.53 -17.50 -10.88
N GLU A 181 -3.04 -16.67 -11.79
CA GLU A 181 -2.42 -15.37 -12.09
C GLU A 181 -2.52 -14.40 -10.90
N LEU A 182 -3.67 -14.35 -10.21
CA LEU A 182 -3.81 -13.55 -8.98
C LEU A 182 -2.87 -14.03 -7.86
N GLU A 183 -2.57 -15.33 -7.81
CA GLU A 183 -1.58 -15.91 -6.90
C GLU A 183 -0.15 -15.55 -7.32
N ALA A 184 0.17 -15.56 -8.62
CA ALA A 184 1.44 -15.07 -9.12
C ALA A 184 1.67 -13.60 -8.73
N GLN A 185 0.64 -12.76 -8.86
CA GLN A 185 0.70 -11.37 -8.40
C GLN A 185 0.85 -11.26 -6.87
N TYR A 186 0.23 -12.14 -6.09
CA TYR A 186 0.48 -12.20 -4.64
C TYR A 186 1.97 -12.45 -4.33
N TRP A 187 2.59 -13.43 -5.00
CA TRP A 187 4.01 -13.69 -4.82
C TRP A 187 4.89 -12.52 -5.27
N LYS A 188 4.50 -11.80 -6.34
CA LYS A 188 5.14 -10.53 -6.71
C LYS A 188 5.02 -9.47 -5.62
N HIS A 189 3.85 -9.34 -4.98
CA HIS A 189 3.71 -8.46 -3.83
C HIS A 189 4.69 -8.84 -2.70
N ILE A 190 4.86 -10.14 -2.40
CA ILE A 190 5.84 -10.59 -1.39
C ILE A 190 7.28 -10.21 -1.76
N GLU A 191 7.66 -10.36 -3.03
CA GLU A 191 8.98 -9.94 -3.52
C GLU A 191 9.23 -8.44 -3.30
N TYR A 192 8.18 -7.63 -3.33
CA TYR A 192 8.25 -6.17 -3.29
C TYR A 192 8.07 -5.59 -1.88
N PHE A 193 7.14 -6.14 -1.11
CA PHE A 193 6.73 -5.63 0.19
C PHE A 193 6.78 -6.76 1.23
N PRO A 194 7.98 -7.26 1.58
CA PRO A 194 8.10 -8.41 2.49
C PRO A 194 7.74 -8.09 3.94
N HIS A 195 7.75 -6.81 4.33
CA HIS A 195 7.50 -6.38 5.70
C HIS A 195 6.07 -6.69 6.13
N GLY A 196 5.85 -7.10 7.38
CA GLY A 196 4.50 -7.28 7.94
C GLY A 196 3.75 -8.52 7.45
N ILE A 197 4.42 -9.40 6.69
CA ILE A 197 3.85 -10.66 6.19
C ILE A 197 4.54 -11.85 6.84
N ASP A 198 3.78 -12.57 7.66
CA ASP A 198 4.22 -13.86 8.20
C ASP A 198 3.98 -14.96 7.15
N ILE A 199 5.06 -15.42 6.53
CA ILE A 199 5.02 -16.57 5.61
C ILE A 199 5.27 -17.86 6.41
N PRO A 200 4.30 -18.77 6.51
CA PRO A 200 4.52 -20.05 7.17
C PRO A 200 5.68 -20.82 6.54
N LEU A 201 6.53 -21.44 7.36
CA LEU A 201 7.70 -22.22 6.89
C LEU A 201 7.36 -23.30 5.85
N GLN A 202 6.15 -23.85 5.92
CA GLN A 202 5.65 -24.82 4.95
C GLN A 202 5.52 -24.24 3.53
N ASP A 203 5.23 -22.95 3.40
CA ASP A 203 4.98 -22.27 2.13
C ASP A 203 6.30 -21.91 1.43
N ILE A 204 7.35 -21.61 2.19
CA ILE A 204 8.71 -21.41 1.68
C ILE A 204 9.22 -22.69 0.98
N ARG A 205 8.85 -23.87 1.49
CA ARG A 205 9.27 -25.16 0.90
C ARG A 205 8.57 -25.48 -0.41
N THR A 206 7.36 -24.96 -0.63
CA THR A 206 6.60 -25.18 -1.86
C THR A 206 7.02 -24.28 -3.03
N LEU A 207 7.80 -23.22 -2.78
CA LEU A 207 8.35 -22.33 -3.82
C LEU A 207 9.61 -22.89 -4.52
N ARG A 208 10.08 -24.09 -4.13
CA ARG A 208 11.12 -24.84 -4.84
C ARG A 208 10.49 -25.92 -5.71
N ILE A 209 9.98 -25.55 -6.88
CA ILE A 209 9.74 -26.50 -7.98
C ILE A 209 10.30 -25.88 -9.25
#